data_AF-R5APV9-F1
#
_entry.id   AF-R5APV9-F1
#
_cell.length_a   1.000
_cell.length_b   1.000
_cell.length_c   1.000
_cell.angle_alpha   90.00
_cell.angle_beta   90.00
_cell.angle_gamma   90.00
#
_symmetry.space_group_name_H-M   'P 1'
#
loop_
_entity.id
_entity.type
_entity.pdbx_description
1 polymer ?
#
loop_
_entity_poly.entity_id
_entity_poly.type
_entity_poly.pdbx_seq_one_letter_code
_entity_poly.pdbx_strand_id
1 'polypeptide(L)'
;MPTKKALSLLLCITLALAAFWFFGTGFRKDADVLIESYAVSPDGASIELTVDSASSVGHIRRIAVREEADGTLLLDCCSAFGGVNGSVGAKKVYVIPVSDGIRTVCLCRGDGQYEPVLTRDTGGAWRRITG
;
A
#
# COMPACT_ATOMS: atom_id res chain seq x y z
N MET A 1 42.51 -9.37 19.11
CA MET A 1 41.18 -9.26 19.75
C MET A 1 40.70 -7.83 19.59
N PRO A 2 39.50 -7.57 19.05
CA PRO A 2 38.95 -6.22 19.02
C PRO A 2 38.83 -5.69 20.45
N THR A 3 39.18 -4.43 20.68
CA THR A 3 39.02 -3.80 22.00
C THR A 3 37.54 -3.73 22.37
N LYS A 4 37.21 -3.64 23.67
CA LYS A 4 35.81 -3.52 24.13
C LYS A 4 35.04 -2.41 23.37
N LYS A 5 35.72 -1.29 23.08
CA LYS A 5 35.16 -0.17 22.28
C LYS A 5 34.87 -0.56 20.83
N ALA A 6 35.77 -1.31 20.18
CA ALA A 6 35.56 -1.80 18.83
C ALA A 6 34.41 -2.83 18.75
N LEU A 7 34.27 -3.69 19.76
CA LEU A 7 33.17 -4.65 19.85
C LEU A 7 31.81 -3.94 20.07
N SER A 8 31.75 -2.94 20.95
CA SER A 8 30.55 -2.13 21.16
C SER A 8 30.17 -1.36 19.89
N LEU A 9 31.13 -0.78 19.18
CA LEU A 9 30.88 -0.08 17.92
C LEU A 9 30.32 -1.04 16.85
N LEU A 10 30.92 -2.21 16.71
CA LEU A 10 30.45 -3.24 15.77
C LEU A 10 29.01 -3.66 16.08
N LEU A 11 28.69 -3.89 17.35
CA LEU A 11 27.33 -4.22 17.77
C LEU A 11 26.33 -3.12 17.40
N CYS A 12 26.66 -1.85 17.67
CA CYS A 12 25.80 -0.72 17.32
C CYS A 12 25.54 -0.64 15.80
N ILE A 13 26.58 -0.82 14.98
CA ILE A 13 26.44 -0.83 13.52
C ILE A 13 25.53 -1.99 13.08
N THR A 14 25.71 -3.17 13.65
CA THR A 14 24.94 -4.36 13.29
C THR A 14 23.45 -4.17 13.64
N LEU A 15 23.15 -3.62 14.82
CA LEU A 15 21.78 -3.31 15.24
C LEU A 15 21.16 -2.22 14.37
N ALA A 16 21.92 -1.18 14.01
CA ALA A 16 21.44 -0.12 13.13
C ALA A 16 21.09 -0.64 11.73
N LEU A 17 21.93 -1.51 11.16
CA LEU A 17 21.65 -2.16 9.87
C LEU A 17 20.43 -3.08 9.94
N ALA A 18 20.30 -3.87 11.01
CA ALA A 18 19.15 -4.73 11.22
C ALA A 18 17.85 -3.93 11.36
N ALA A 19 17.87 -2.85 12.15
CA ALA A 19 16.74 -1.94 12.28
C ALA A 19 16.38 -1.27 10.94
N PHE A 20 17.38 -0.77 10.21
CA PHE A 20 17.16 -0.18 8.89
C PHE A 20 16.51 -1.15 7.91
N TRP A 21 16.97 -2.41 7.87
CA TRP A 21 16.35 -3.44 7.03
C TRP A 21 14.92 -3.77 7.46
N PHE A 22 14.69 -3.88 8.78
CA PHE A 22 13.39 -4.22 9.35
C PHE A 22 12.33 -3.12 9.10
N PHE A 23 12.71 -1.85 9.31
CA PHE A 23 11.80 -0.71 9.16
C PHE A 23 11.76 -0.16 7.72
N GLY A 24 12.86 -0.17 6.99
CA GLY A 24 12.96 0.41 5.65
C GLY A 24 12.01 -0.25 4.65
N THR A 25 11.78 -1.56 4.79
CA THR A 25 10.90 -2.34 3.93
C THR A 25 9.45 -1.87 3.97
N GLY A 26 8.92 -1.49 5.14
CA GLY A 26 7.52 -1.07 5.25
C GLY A 26 7.22 0.38 4.80
N PHE A 27 8.22 1.09 4.29
CA PHE A 27 8.06 2.36 3.57
C PHE A 27 8.05 2.19 2.05
N ARG A 28 8.32 0.99 1.54
CA ARG A 28 8.29 0.71 0.10
C ARG A 28 6.84 0.64 -0.39
N LYS A 29 6.62 1.20 -1.58
CA LYS A 29 5.40 0.97 -2.34
C LYS A 29 5.47 -0.40 -2.99
N ASP A 30 4.41 -1.18 -2.85
CA ASP A 30 4.25 -2.48 -3.46
C ASP A 30 3.46 -2.31 -4.77
N ALA A 31 4.11 -2.66 -5.88
CA ALA A 31 3.52 -2.58 -7.22
C ALA A 31 2.61 -3.78 -7.52
N ASP A 32 2.82 -4.90 -6.82
CA ASP A 32 2.21 -6.19 -7.10
C ASP A 32 0.94 -6.41 -6.26
N VAL A 33 0.19 -5.35 -6.00
CA VAL A 33 -1.06 -5.42 -5.23
C VAL A 33 -2.27 -5.64 -6.13
N LEU A 34 -3.13 -6.54 -5.72
CA LEU A 34 -4.39 -6.85 -6.35
C LEU A 34 -5.54 -6.43 -5.42
N ILE A 35 -6.62 -5.90 -6.01
CA ILE A 35 -7.89 -5.75 -5.30
C ILE A 35 -8.64 -7.06 -5.46
N GLU A 36 -8.87 -7.81 -4.37
CA GLU A 36 -9.69 -9.01 -4.43
C GLU A 36 -11.16 -8.64 -4.62
N SER A 37 -11.66 -7.75 -3.77
CA SER A 37 -13.04 -7.28 -3.75
C SER A 37 -13.14 -5.85 -3.25
N TYR A 38 -14.28 -5.21 -3.52
CA TYR A 38 -14.61 -3.90 -2.99
C TYR A 38 -16.08 -3.83 -2.54
N ALA A 39 -16.36 -2.96 -1.58
CA ALA A 39 -17.71 -2.60 -1.16
C ALA A 39 -17.80 -1.08 -1.01
N VAL A 40 -18.88 -0.49 -1.51
CA VAL A 40 -19.13 0.96 -1.40
C VAL A 40 -20.01 1.18 -0.17
N SER A 41 -19.71 2.21 0.63
CA SER A 41 -20.57 2.55 1.76
C SER A 41 -21.98 2.98 1.30
N PRO A 42 -23.03 2.81 2.12
CA PRO A 42 -24.40 3.14 1.74
C PRO A 42 -24.60 4.60 1.29
N ASP A 43 -23.80 5.52 1.83
CA ASP A 43 -23.78 6.94 1.50
C ASP A 43 -22.85 7.29 0.31
N GLY A 44 -22.08 6.32 -0.20
CA GLY A 44 -21.14 6.51 -1.30
C GLY A 44 -19.84 7.25 -0.94
N ALA A 45 -19.65 7.64 0.32
CA ALA A 45 -18.52 8.47 0.77
C ALA A 45 -17.22 7.69 0.99
N SER A 46 -17.26 6.36 0.93
CA SER A 46 -16.08 5.51 1.07
C SER A 46 -16.18 4.21 0.28
N ILE A 47 -15.02 3.65 -0.05
CA ILE A 47 -14.88 2.32 -0.63
C ILE A 47 -14.01 1.50 0.31
N GLU A 48 -14.56 0.39 0.78
CA GLU A 48 -13.80 -0.66 1.43
C GLU A 48 -13.16 -1.55 0.37
N LEU A 49 -11.83 -1.68 0.41
CA LEU A 49 -11.05 -2.54 -0.45
C LEU A 49 -10.49 -3.72 0.34
N THR A 50 -10.69 -4.92 -0.19
CA THR A 50 -9.93 -6.10 0.21
C THR A 50 -8.79 -6.28 -0.78
N VAL A 51 -7.55 -6.32 -0.30
CA VAL A 51 -6.35 -6.38 -1.14
C VAL A 51 -5.51 -7.60 -0.82
N ASP A 52 -4.73 -8.04 -1.79
CA ASP A 52 -3.72 -9.09 -1.63
C ASP A 52 -2.45 -8.77 -2.44
N SER A 53 -1.33 -9.40 -2.10
CA SER A 53 -0.07 -9.29 -2.87
C SER A 53 0.06 -10.46 -3.84
N ALA A 54 0.22 -10.17 -5.12
CA ALA A 54 0.45 -11.16 -6.17
C ALA A 54 1.79 -11.89 -6.01
N SER A 55 2.75 -11.28 -5.29
CA SER A 55 4.11 -11.80 -5.17
C SER A 55 4.25 -13.01 -4.22
N SER A 56 3.17 -13.47 -3.56
CA SER A 56 3.16 -14.53 -2.53
C SER A 56 4.09 -14.28 -1.32
N VAL A 57 4.86 -13.18 -1.33
CA VAL A 57 5.88 -12.83 -0.33
C VAL A 57 5.77 -11.33 -0.08
N GLY A 58 4.68 -10.93 0.59
CA GLY A 58 4.42 -9.53 0.88
C GLY A 58 3.06 -9.34 1.53
N HIS A 59 3.01 -8.48 2.55
CA HIS A 59 1.76 -8.03 3.16
C HIS A 59 1.65 -6.52 3.04
N ILE A 60 0.43 -6.01 2.88
CA ILE A 60 0.18 -4.56 2.84
C ILE A 60 -0.12 -4.08 4.25
N ARG A 61 0.46 -2.95 4.64
CA ARG A 61 0.22 -2.31 5.94
C ARG A 61 -0.67 -1.09 5.83
N ARG A 62 -0.49 -0.32 4.77
CA ARG A 62 -1.18 0.96 4.57
C ARG A 62 -1.47 1.18 3.09
N ILE A 63 -2.61 1.79 2.81
CA ILE A 63 -2.87 2.45 1.53
C ILE A 63 -2.80 3.96 1.78
N ALA A 64 -1.89 4.66 1.11
CA ALA A 64 -1.87 6.10 1.06
C ALA A 64 -2.68 6.58 -0.15
N VAL A 65 -3.46 7.64 0.04
CA VAL A 65 -4.48 8.09 -0.89
C VAL A 65 -4.13 9.50 -1.33
N ARG A 66 -4.25 9.78 -2.63
CA ARG A 66 -4.07 11.11 -3.21
C ARG A 66 -5.17 11.36 -4.24
N GLU A 67 -5.89 12.45 -4.07
CA GLU A 67 -6.85 12.92 -5.07
C GLU A 67 -6.15 13.85 -6.06
N GLU A 68 -6.46 13.66 -7.34
CA GLU A 68 -6.04 14.52 -8.43
C GLU A 68 -7.23 15.39 -8.89
N ALA A 69 -6.92 16.55 -9.47
CA ALA A 69 -7.93 17.54 -9.87
C ALA A 69 -8.87 17.06 -10.98
N ASP A 70 -8.49 16.01 -11.71
CA ASP A 70 -9.27 15.41 -12.81
C ASP A 70 -10.30 14.37 -12.33
N GLY A 71 -10.44 14.17 -11.02
CA GLY A 71 -11.34 13.17 -10.45
C GLY A 71 -10.71 11.78 -10.32
N THR A 72 -9.39 11.66 -10.37
CA THR A 72 -8.67 10.41 -10.13
C THR A 72 -8.22 10.29 -8.68
N LEU A 73 -8.41 9.10 -8.10
CA LEU A 73 -7.93 8.73 -6.76
C LEU A 73 -6.77 7.74 -6.88
N LEU A 74 -5.57 8.18 -6.54
CA LEU A 74 -4.34 7.38 -6.60
C LEU A 74 -4.10 6.66 -5.27
N LEU A 75 -3.88 5.35 -5.35
CA LEU A 75 -3.62 4.47 -4.22
C LEU A 75 -2.19 3.95 -4.23
N ASP A 76 -1.43 4.34 -3.21
CA ASP A 76 -0.08 3.83 -2.93
C ASP A 76 -0.16 2.76 -1.84
N CYS A 77 -0.01 1.49 -2.21
CA CYS A 77 0.04 0.40 -1.24
C CYS A 77 1.44 0.27 -0.65
N CYS A 78 1.59 0.40 0.66
CA CYS A 78 2.86 0.26 1.35
C CYS A 78 2.99 -1.13 1.99
N SER A 79 4.14 -1.77 1.79
CA SER A 79 4.45 -3.06 2.40
C SER A 79 4.45 -2.98 3.93
N ALA A 80 4.28 -4.12 4.58
CA ALA A 80 4.46 -4.29 6.01
C ALA A 80 5.94 -4.23 6.41
N PHE A 81 6.18 -3.95 7.69
CA PHE A 81 7.53 -3.98 8.24
C PHE A 81 7.96 -5.43 8.51
N GLY A 82 9.27 -5.65 8.57
CA GLY A 82 9.84 -6.94 8.97
C GLY A 82 10.59 -7.71 7.90
N GLY A 83 11.01 -7.03 6.82
CA GLY A 83 11.74 -7.67 5.73
C GLY A 83 10.83 -8.08 4.57
N VAL A 84 11.35 -8.96 3.71
CA VAL A 84 10.68 -9.41 2.48
C VAL A 84 9.35 -10.13 2.77
N ASN A 85 9.26 -10.88 3.88
CA ASN A 85 8.03 -11.56 4.32
C ASN A 85 7.52 -11.02 5.67
N GLY A 86 7.78 -9.74 5.93
CA GLY A 86 7.34 -9.10 7.16
C GLY A 86 5.83 -8.91 7.17
N SER A 87 5.18 -9.19 8.31
CA SER A 87 3.73 -9.00 8.51
C SER A 87 3.40 -7.93 9.54
N VAL A 88 4.39 -7.18 10.02
CA VAL A 88 4.17 -6.20 11.09
C VAL A 88 3.33 -5.03 10.57
N GLY A 89 2.13 -4.90 11.15
CA GLY A 89 1.13 -3.92 10.74
C GLY A 89 0.31 -4.34 9.52
N ALA A 90 0.45 -5.57 9.04
CA ALA A 90 -0.30 -6.10 7.91
C ALA A 90 -1.81 -5.99 8.13
N LYS A 91 -2.54 -5.61 7.08
CA LYS A 91 -4.00 -5.64 7.02
C LYS A 91 -4.42 -6.16 5.65
N LYS A 92 -5.65 -6.67 5.58
CA LYS A 92 -6.26 -7.10 4.32
C LYS A 92 -7.33 -6.13 3.81
N VAL A 93 -7.97 -5.42 4.73
CA VAL A 93 -9.12 -4.55 4.45
C VAL A 93 -8.78 -3.10 4.76
N TYR A 94 -9.13 -2.21 3.83
CA TYR A 94 -8.85 -0.79 3.89
C TYR A 94 -10.08 0.01 3.49
N VAL A 95 -10.53 0.91 4.37
CA VAL A 95 -11.59 1.87 4.05
C VAL A 95 -10.95 3.15 3.54
N ILE A 96 -11.30 3.53 2.32
CA ILE A 96 -10.75 4.68 1.61
C ILE A 96 -11.86 5.71 1.43
N PRO A 97 -11.68 6.97 1.88
CA PRO A 97 -12.64 8.03 1.61
C PRO A 97 -12.67 8.37 0.12
N VAL A 98 -13.85 8.66 -0.39
CA VAL A 98 -14.07 8.98 -1.80
C VAL A 98 -14.97 10.22 -1.90
N SER A 99 -14.40 11.30 -2.44
CA SER A 99 -15.13 12.53 -2.69
C SER A 99 -16.08 12.40 -3.89
N ASP A 100 -17.16 13.20 -3.94
CA ASP A 100 -18.19 13.13 -5.00
C ASP A 100 -17.64 13.33 -6.43
N GLY A 101 -16.55 14.09 -6.56
CA GLY A 101 -15.88 14.35 -7.84
C GLY A 101 -15.08 13.17 -8.38
N ILE A 102 -14.78 12.16 -7.55
CA ILE A 102 -13.94 11.04 -7.96
C ILE A 102 -14.70 10.11 -8.91
N ARG A 103 -14.07 9.82 -10.04
CA ARG A 103 -14.58 8.96 -11.12
C ARG A 103 -13.72 7.73 -11.35
N THR A 104 -12.44 7.79 -10.99
CA THR A 104 -11.50 6.70 -11.23
C THR A 104 -10.68 6.45 -9.99
N VAL A 105 -10.51 5.19 -9.61
CA VAL A 105 -9.52 4.78 -8.61
C VAL A 105 -8.40 4.05 -9.33
N CYS A 106 -7.16 4.46 -9.09
CA CYS A 106 -5.98 3.87 -9.69
C CYS A 106 -5.03 3.31 -8.63
N LEU A 107 -4.36 2.22 -8.96
CA LEU A 107 -3.40 1.55 -8.09
C LEU A 107 -1.97 1.77 -8.59
N CYS A 108 -1.05 2.10 -7.70
CA CYS A 108 0.35 2.29 -8.01
C CYS A 108 0.99 0.98 -8.51
N ARG A 109 1.76 1.06 -9.60
CA ARG A 109 2.52 -0.05 -10.20
C ARG A 109 4.03 0.16 -10.14
N GLY A 110 4.49 1.07 -9.28
CA GLY A 110 5.89 1.48 -9.20
C GLY A 110 6.23 2.60 -10.19
N ASP A 111 7.37 3.25 -9.97
CA ASP A 111 7.93 4.31 -10.85
C ASP A 111 6.94 5.43 -11.27
N GLY A 112 6.00 5.74 -10.37
CA GLY A 112 4.97 6.76 -10.63
C GLY A 112 3.91 6.35 -11.65
N GLN A 113 3.90 5.09 -12.08
CA GLN A 113 2.88 4.51 -12.95
C GLN A 113 1.66 4.11 -12.11
N TYR A 114 0.47 4.38 -12.63
CA TYR A 114 -0.79 4.04 -12.00
C TYR A 114 -1.72 3.37 -12.99
N GLU A 115 -2.37 2.31 -12.53
CA GLU A 115 -3.33 1.53 -13.33
C GLU A 115 -4.74 1.76 -12.79
N PRO A 116 -5.72 2.17 -13.63
CA PRO A 116 -7.12 2.23 -13.25
C PRO A 116 -7.65 0.85 -12.83
N VAL A 117 -8.30 0.78 -11.66
CA VAL A 117 -8.84 -0.47 -11.11
C VAL A 117 -10.35 -0.41 -10.87
N LEU A 118 -10.89 0.77 -10.58
CA LEU A 118 -12.33 1.02 -10.47
C LEU A 118 -12.73 2.28 -11.23
N THR A 119 -13.90 2.26 -11.85
CA THR A 119 -14.54 3.43 -12.47
C THR A 119 -15.95 3.64 -11.94
N ARG A 120 -16.35 4.90 -11.79
CA ARG A 120 -17.69 5.32 -11.42
C ARG A 120 -18.44 5.75 -12.66
N ASP A 121 -19.56 5.10 -12.95
CA ASP A 121 -20.40 5.46 -14.09
C ASP A 121 -21.20 6.75 -13.85
N THR A 122 -21.91 7.20 -14.88
CA THR A 122 -22.76 8.40 -14.82
C THR A 122 -23.95 8.25 -13.88
N GLY A 123 -24.38 7.01 -13.60
CA GLY A 123 -25.38 6.69 -12.59
C GLY A 123 -24.83 6.66 -11.16
N GLY A 124 -23.52 6.88 -10.99
CA GLY A 124 -22.84 6.91 -9.71
C GLY A 124 -22.40 5.54 -9.19
N ALA A 125 -22.61 4.46 -9.94
CA ALA A 125 -22.23 3.11 -9.55
C ALA A 125 -20.76 2.82 -9.87
N TRP A 126 -20.09 2.15 -8.95
CA TRP A 126 -18.69 1.73 -9.10
C TRP A 126 -18.59 0.38 -9.77
N ARG A 127 -17.68 0.25 -10.74
CA ARG A 127 -17.42 -0.98 -11.49
C ARG A 127 -15.92 -1.26 -11.52
N ARG A 128 -15.57 -2.55 -11.43
CA ARG A 128 -14.20 -3.00 -11.65
C ARG A 128 -13.84 -2.90 -13.12
N ILE A 129 -12.63 -2.42 -13.40
CA ILE A 129 -12.06 -2.50 -14.73
C ILE A 129 -11.46 -3.90 -14.86
N THR A 130 -12.11 -4.74 -15.66
CA THR A 130 -11.51 -5.99 -16.13
C THR A 130 -10.64 -5.68 -17.33
N GLY A 131 -9.33 -5.84 -17.17
CA GLY A 131 -8.37 -5.94 -18.28
C GLY A 131 -8.42 -7.32 -18.92
#